data_AF-A0A7C4NLQ9-F1
#
_entry.id   AF-A0A7C4NLQ9-F1
#
_cell.length_a   1.000
_cell.length_b   1.000
_cell.length_c   1.000
_cell.angle_alpha   90.00
_cell.angle_beta   90.00
_cell.angle_gamma   90.00
#
_symmetry.space_group_name_H-M   'P 1'
#
loop_
_entity.id
_entity.type
_entity.pdbx_description
1 polymer ?
#
loop_
_entity_poly.entity_id
_entity_poly.type
_entity_poly.pdbx_seq_one_letter_code
_entity_poly.pdbx_strand_id
1 'polypeptide(L)'
;MYRYVYTDMEFIKRKLSPKTVFAWIPVQLIKFSECRPKEIYIVDCFFRTLIENPYVSIMLLRKIPKPKNLKYHDHPPTDIKKIEAECKDVVNDLRQVVNDVSAQDYGKLYELLDTITEYRDTEFTIRFFLRTRRYVISAEKMREADRRIATRIVEKLMNRLCLYDKKANSKLFTPVGSERHYALIYIDPLLRVSGIAIGKHLIEVKTYLKLIKKYNLEKLFSVEPLEHSLGTPH
;
A
#
# COMPACT_ATOMS: atom_id res chain seq x y z
N MET A 1 9.16 -8.22 -20.19
CA MET A 1 10.31 -7.81 -19.35
C MET A 1 9.89 -6.61 -18.52
N TYR A 2 10.13 -6.59 -17.21
CA TYR A 2 9.78 -5.45 -16.35
C TYR A 2 10.89 -4.40 -16.42
N ARG A 3 10.53 -3.11 -16.49
CA ARG A 3 11.48 -1.98 -16.34
C ARG A 3 11.46 -1.45 -14.91
N TYR A 4 12.51 -0.75 -14.51
CA TYR A 4 12.66 -0.15 -13.19
C TYR A 4 12.26 1.32 -13.23
N VAL A 5 11.42 1.74 -12.29
CA VAL A 5 11.12 3.16 -12.08
C VAL A 5 12.37 3.83 -11.52
N TYR A 6 12.81 4.93 -12.15
CA TYR A 6 13.97 5.70 -11.70
C TYR A 6 13.79 6.20 -10.27
N THR A 7 14.86 6.09 -9.47
CA THR A 7 14.95 6.60 -8.10
C THR A 7 16.27 7.34 -7.92
N ASP A 8 16.21 8.54 -7.35
CA ASP A 8 17.40 9.33 -7.03
C ASP A 8 17.99 8.86 -5.69
N MET A 9 18.95 7.95 -5.75
CA MET A 9 19.52 7.32 -4.56
C MET A 9 20.27 8.30 -3.66
N GLU A 10 20.87 9.37 -4.19
CA GLU A 10 21.50 10.41 -3.37
C GLU A 10 20.47 11.20 -2.56
N PHE A 11 19.31 11.48 -3.17
CA PHE A 11 18.19 12.07 -2.45
C PHE A 11 17.69 11.13 -1.34
N ILE A 12 17.49 9.85 -1.65
CA ILE A 12 17.02 8.85 -0.68
C ILE A 12 17.97 8.71 0.51
N LYS A 13 19.28 8.59 0.25
CA LYS A 13 20.31 8.49 1.29
C LYS A 13 20.34 9.70 2.24
N ARG A 14 20.03 10.90 1.74
CA ARG A 14 19.95 12.13 2.58
C ARG A 14 18.67 12.23 3.40
N LYS A 15 17.59 11.59 2.96
CA LYS A 15 16.25 11.73 3.57
C LYS A 15 15.91 10.60 4.54
N LEU A 16 16.46 9.42 4.33
CA LEU A 16 16.16 8.23 5.12
C LEU A 16 17.36 7.84 5.98
N SER A 17 17.09 7.10 7.06
CA SER A 17 18.15 6.59 7.94
C SER A 17 19.08 5.64 7.16
N PRO A 18 20.40 5.61 7.46
CA PRO A 18 21.33 4.64 6.87
C PRO A 18 20.91 3.18 7.09
N LYS A 19 20.14 2.90 8.15
CA LYS A 19 19.62 1.56 8.48
C LYS A 19 18.32 1.21 7.75
N THR A 20 17.84 2.08 6.85
CA THR A 20 16.63 1.82 6.07
C THR A 20 16.85 0.64 5.15
N VAL A 21 15.90 -0.28 5.15
CA VAL A 21 15.90 -1.40 4.23
C VAL A 21 15.30 -0.98 2.90
N PHE A 22 15.89 -1.46 1.82
CA PHE A 22 15.38 -1.29 0.47
C PHE A 22 15.18 -2.62 -0.25
N ALA A 23 14.18 -2.68 -1.12
CA ALA A 23 13.97 -3.79 -2.03
C ALA A 23 13.29 -3.32 -3.31
N TRP A 24 13.61 -3.94 -4.44
CA TRP A 24 12.83 -3.78 -5.67
C TRP A 24 11.64 -4.71 -5.66
N ILE A 25 10.43 -4.16 -5.73
CA ILE A 25 9.19 -4.94 -5.79
C ILE A 25 8.48 -4.75 -7.13
N PRO A 26 7.73 -5.76 -7.61
CA PRO A 26 6.89 -5.59 -8.76
C PRO A 26 5.69 -4.70 -8.42
N VAL A 27 5.42 -3.76 -9.32
CA VAL A 27 4.32 -2.81 -9.22
C VAL A 27 3.60 -2.70 -10.56
N GLN A 28 2.34 -2.28 -10.50
CA GLN A 28 1.57 -1.92 -11.68
C GLN A 28 1.33 -0.41 -11.69
N LEU A 29 1.64 0.22 -12.82
CA LEU A 29 1.36 1.63 -13.09
C LEU A 29 0.07 1.72 -13.88
N ILE A 30 -0.92 2.43 -13.36
CA ILE A 30 -2.27 2.50 -13.93
C ILE A 30 -2.65 3.95 -14.20
N LYS A 31 -3.26 4.19 -15.37
CA LYS A 31 -3.86 5.47 -15.76
C LYS A 31 -5.37 5.30 -15.92
N PHE A 32 -6.15 6.21 -15.35
CA PHE A 32 -7.60 6.27 -15.53
C PHE A 32 -7.96 7.46 -16.42
N SER A 33 -8.92 7.30 -17.34
CA SER A 33 -9.34 8.39 -18.25
C SER A 33 -10.01 9.54 -17.51
N GLU A 34 -10.66 9.23 -16.41
CA GLU A 34 -11.64 10.09 -15.76
C GLU A 34 -11.04 10.94 -14.65
N CYS A 35 -9.85 10.56 -14.15
CA CYS A 35 -9.07 11.43 -13.30
C CYS A 35 -8.41 12.55 -14.13
N ARG A 36 -8.83 13.79 -13.87
CA ARG A 36 -8.23 15.00 -14.43
C ARG A 36 -7.52 15.80 -13.32
N PRO A 37 -6.24 16.20 -13.52
CA PRO A 37 -5.37 15.90 -14.67
C PRO A 37 -5.08 14.39 -14.80
N LYS A 38 -4.62 13.93 -15.99
CA LYS A 38 -4.27 12.51 -16.22
C LYS A 38 -3.23 12.03 -15.21
N GLU A 39 -3.71 11.42 -14.13
CA GLU A 39 -2.90 10.92 -13.03
C GLU A 39 -2.39 9.51 -13.31
N ILE A 40 -1.21 9.20 -12.79
CA ILE A 40 -0.68 7.84 -12.79
C ILE A 40 -0.71 7.35 -11.35
N TYR A 41 -1.24 6.16 -11.18
CA TYR A 41 -1.28 5.45 -9.91
C TYR A 41 -0.31 4.29 -9.93
N ILE A 42 0.26 3.99 -8.78
CA ILE A 42 1.13 2.85 -8.54
C ILE A 42 0.46 1.93 -7.52
N VAL A 43 0.54 0.64 -7.76
CA VAL A 43 0.05 -0.38 -6.83
C VAL A 43 1.07 -1.51 -6.73
N ASP A 44 1.27 -1.97 -5.50
CA ASP A 44 2.15 -3.08 -5.16
C ASP A 44 1.51 -4.41 -5.57
N CYS A 45 2.26 -5.21 -6.31
CA CYS A 45 1.84 -6.54 -6.74
C CYS A 45 2.26 -7.64 -5.77
N PHE A 46 3.34 -7.44 -5.01
CA PHE A 46 3.87 -8.44 -4.09
C PHE A 46 2.88 -8.76 -2.97
N PHE A 47 2.41 -7.76 -2.23
CA PHE A 47 1.43 -7.96 -1.16
C PHE A 47 0.08 -8.43 -1.71
N ARG A 48 -0.29 -8.02 -2.94
CA ARG A 48 -1.49 -8.52 -3.61
C ARG A 48 -1.39 -10.01 -3.98
N THR A 49 -0.18 -10.48 -4.30
CA THR A 49 0.05 -11.91 -4.55
C THR A 49 0.03 -12.72 -3.26
N LEU A 50 0.56 -12.18 -2.16
CA LEU A 50 0.50 -12.83 -0.84
C LEU A 50 -0.91 -12.88 -0.26
N ILE A 51 -1.73 -11.86 -0.53
CA ILE A 51 -3.06 -11.71 0.07
C ILE A 51 -4.07 -11.73 -1.07
N GLU A 52 -4.76 -12.86 -1.22
CA GLU A 52 -5.67 -13.11 -2.33
C GLU A 52 -7.01 -12.35 -2.24
N ASN A 53 -6.97 -11.07 -1.87
CA ASN A 53 -8.13 -10.24 -1.66
C ASN A 53 -8.04 -8.94 -2.47
N PRO A 54 -9.07 -8.59 -3.27
CA PRO A 54 -9.03 -7.42 -4.16
C PRO A 54 -8.97 -6.09 -3.40
N TYR A 55 -9.40 -6.05 -2.13
CA TYR A 55 -9.31 -4.83 -1.31
C TYR A 55 -7.86 -4.46 -0.95
N VAL A 56 -6.91 -5.39 -1.05
CA VAL A 56 -5.48 -5.10 -0.88
C VAL A 56 -5.02 -4.11 -1.95
N SER A 57 -5.43 -4.33 -3.19
CA SER A 57 -5.07 -3.47 -4.32
C SER A 57 -5.50 -2.02 -4.10
N ILE A 58 -6.74 -1.77 -3.65
CA ILE A 58 -7.19 -0.40 -3.36
C ILE A 58 -6.47 0.22 -2.14
N MET A 59 -6.17 -0.59 -1.11
CA MET A 59 -5.45 -0.11 0.08
C MET A 59 -3.99 0.26 -0.21
N LEU A 60 -3.38 -0.38 -1.21
CA LEU A 60 -1.99 -0.15 -1.64
C LEU A 60 -1.88 0.83 -2.81
N LEU A 61 -2.97 1.14 -3.50
CA LEU A 61 -2.99 2.10 -4.61
C LEU A 61 -2.57 3.50 -4.14
N ARG A 62 -1.57 4.09 -4.79
CA ARG A 62 -1.07 5.44 -4.48
C ARG A 62 -0.96 6.27 -5.74
N LYS A 63 -1.21 7.56 -5.61
CA LYS A 63 -0.99 8.55 -6.68
C LYS A 63 0.49 8.88 -6.78
N ILE A 64 1.04 8.86 -8.00
CA ILE A 64 2.42 9.29 -8.25
C ILE A 64 2.48 10.82 -8.35
N PRO A 65 3.35 11.50 -7.59
CA PRO A 65 3.57 12.93 -7.75
C PRO A 65 4.28 13.21 -9.08
N LYS A 66 3.81 14.22 -9.82
CA LYS A 66 4.41 14.71 -11.07
C LYS A 66 4.66 13.61 -12.12
N PRO A 67 3.59 12.94 -12.62
CA PRO A 67 3.70 11.78 -13.52
C PRO A 67 4.46 12.06 -14.83
N LYS A 68 4.50 13.30 -15.30
CA LYS A 68 5.17 13.69 -16.56
C LYS A 68 6.69 13.49 -16.54
N ASN A 69 7.30 13.37 -15.37
CA ASN A 69 8.75 13.26 -15.20
C ASN A 69 9.20 11.85 -14.82
N LEU A 70 8.34 10.84 -15.00
CA LEU A 70 8.72 9.45 -14.77
C LEU A 70 9.77 9.02 -15.80
N LYS A 71 10.88 8.50 -15.30
CA LYS A 71 11.96 7.89 -16.08
C LYS A 71 12.04 6.42 -15.71
N TYR A 72 12.54 5.62 -16.67
CA TYR A 72 12.64 4.18 -16.53
C TYR A 72 14.05 3.71 -16.89
N HIS A 73 14.47 2.61 -16.27
CA HIS A 73 15.71 1.90 -16.60
C HIS A 73 15.38 0.45 -16.96
N ASP A 74 16.14 -0.13 -17.88
CA ASP A 74 15.96 -1.55 -18.26
C ASP A 74 16.62 -2.51 -17.25
N HIS A 75 17.55 -1.98 -16.44
CA HIS A 75 18.28 -2.71 -15.40
C HIS A 75 18.16 -2.00 -14.04
N PRO A 76 18.28 -2.72 -12.91
CA PRO A 76 18.22 -2.08 -11.60
C PRO A 76 19.38 -1.08 -11.45
N PRO A 77 19.12 0.20 -11.14
CA PRO A 77 20.15 1.23 -11.06
C PRO A 77 21.10 1.06 -9.88
N THR A 78 20.78 0.15 -8.94
CA THR A 78 21.57 -0.16 -7.75
C THR A 78 21.43 -1.63 -7.42
N ASP A 79 22.51 -2.23 -6.91
CA ASP A 79 22.53 -3.59 -6.40
C ASP A 79 21.77 -3.67 -5.08
N ILE A 80 20.46 -3.78 -5.19
CA ILE A 80 19.51 -3.94 -4.09
C ILE A 80 18.69 -5.19 -4.41
N LYS A 81 18.37 -5.97 -3.37
CA LYS A 81 17.57 -7.19 -3.50
C LYS A 81 16.29 -6.94 -4.29
N LYS A 82 16.06 -7.79 -5.28
CA LYS A 82 14.83 -7.85 -6.07
C LYS A 82 13.92 -8.94 -5.50
N ILE A 83 12.67 -8.58 -5.23
CA ILE A 83 11.63 -9.53 -4.84
C ILE A 83 10.88 -9.96 -6.09
N GLU A 84 10.83 -11.26 -6.32
CA GLU A 84 10.12 -11.83 -7.47
C GLU A 84 8.69 -12.15 -7.06
N ALA A 85 7.73 -11.52 -7.74
CA ALA A 85 6.32 -11.86 -7.64
C ALA A 85 5.61 -11.50 -8.95
N GLU A 86 4.54 -12.22 -9.25
CA GLU A 86 3.71 -11.92 -10.41
C GLU A 86 2.75 -10.76 -10.10
N CYS A 87 2.58 -9.83 -11.04
CA CYS A 87 1.49 -8.87 -11.00
C CYS A 87 0.20 -9.53 -11.49
N LYS A 88 -0.62 -10.02 -10.54
CA LYS A 88 -2.05 -10.33 -10.78
C LYS A 88 -2.75 -9.09 -11.35
N ASP A 89 -3.86 -9.29 -12.06
CA ASP A 89 -4.56 -8.21 -12.75
C ASP A 89 -5.25 -7.26 -11.75
N VAL A 90 -4.53 -6.23 -11.30
CA VAL A 90 -5.04 -5.24 -10.36
C VAL A 90 -6.20 -4.44 -10.95
N VAL A 91 -6.29 -4.32 -12.28
CA VAL A 91 -7.44 -3.66 -12.90
C VAL A 91 -8.71 -4.45 -12.59
N ASN A 92 -8.67 -5.77 -12.66
CA ASN A 92 -9.81 -6.61 -12.30
C ASN A 92 -10.15 -6.53 -10.82
N ASP A 93 -9.15 -6.44 -9.94
CA ASP A 93 -9.40 -6.22 -8.51
C ASP A 93 -10.16 -4.91 -8.28
N LEU A 94 -9.71 -3.82 -8.90
CA LEU A 94 -10.36 -2.52 -8.78
C LEU A 94 -11.78 -2.55 -9.34
N ARG A 95 -12.01 -3.28 -10.45
CA ARG A 95 -13.36 -3.47 -11.01
C ARG A 95 -14.26 -4.18 -10.02
N GLN A 96 -13.73 -5.21 -9.38
CA GLN A 96 -14.46 -5.96 -8.39
C GLN A 96 -14.79 -5.09 -7.18
N VAL A 97 -13.83 -4.35 -6.63
CA VAL A 97 -14.08 -3.42 -5.51
C VAL A 97 -15.13 -2.37 -5.88
N VAL A 98 -15.13 -1.84 -7.11
CA VAL A 98 -16.20 -0.94 -7.57
C VAL A 98 -17.56 -1.62 -7.57
N ASN A 99 -17.65 -2.85 -8.08
CA ASN A 99 -18.91 -3.61 -8.10
C ASN A 99 -19.41 -3.86 -6.68
N ASP A 100 -18.52 -4.31 -5.80
CA ASP A 100 -18.77 -4.60 -4.39
C ASP A 100 -19.31 -3.34 -3.68
N VAL A 101 -18.65 -2.19 -3.84
CA VAL A 101 -19.10 -0.89 -3.27
C VAL A 101 -20.46 -0.45 -3.85
N SER A 102 -20.67 -0.60 -5.16
CA SER A 102 -21.92 -0.20 -5.82
C SER A 102 -23.09 -1.06 -5.39
N ALA A 103 -22.86 -2.35 -5.15
CA ALA A 103 -23.85 -3.32 -4.67
C ALA A 103 -24.01 -3.30 -3.14
N GLN A 104 -23.19 -2.52 -2.43
CA GLN A 104 -23.08 -2.54 -0.96
C GLN A 104 -22.70 -3.92 -0.39
N ASP A 105 -22.03 -4.75 -1.18
CA ASP A 105 -21.50 -6.04 -0.76
C ASP A 105 -20.06 -5.87 -0.28
N TYR A 106 -19.84 -5.91 1.03
CA TYR A 106 -18.53 -5.72 1.65
C TYR A 106 -17.96 -7.03 2.22
N GLY A 107 -18.49 -8.20 1.84
CA GLY A 107 -18.10 -9.48 2.42
C GLY A 107 -16.58 -9.72 2.39
N LYS A 108 -15.96 -9.51 1.23
CA LYS A 108 -14.50 -9.67 1.05
C LYS A 108 -13.68 -8.63 1.79
N LEU A 109 -14.19 -7.40 1.99
CA LEU A 109 -13.51 -6.41 2.82
C LEU A 109 -13.50 -6.88 4.29
N TYR A 110 -14.61 -7.40 4.76
CA TYR A 110 -14.73 -7.87 6.14
C TYR A 110 -13.86 -9.10 6.39
N GLU A 111 -13.80 -10.04 5.45
CA GLU A 111 -12.87 -11.17 5.49
C GLU A 111 -11.41 -10.72 5.60
N LEU A 112 -11.01 -9.70 4.82
CA LEU A 112 -9.67 -9.13 4.91
C LEU A 112 -9.41 -8.53 6.30
N LEU A 113 -10.35 -7.74 6.84
CA LEU A 113 -10.21 -7.12 8.17
C LEU A 113 -10.06 -8.17 9.27
N ASP A 114 -10.86 -9.22 9.21
CA ASP A 114 -10.84 -10.31 10.17
C ASP A 114 -9.53 -11.13 10.08
N THR A 115 -8.96 -11.22 8.88
CA THR A 115 -7.64 -11.84 8.67
C THR A 115 -6.51 -10.99 9.28
N ILE A 116 -6.51 -9.69 9.04
CA ILE A 116 -5.41 -8.81 9.45
C ILE A 116 -5.50 -8.30 10.88
N THR A 117 -6.69 -8.32 11.49
CA THR A 117 -6.94 -7.76 12.83
C THR A 117 -7.32 -8.84 13.81
N GLU A 118 -6.66 -8.85 14.97
CA GLU A 118 -7.09 -9.66 16.10
C GLU A 118 -7.97 -8.83 17.03
N TYR A 119 -9.24 -9.21 17.16
CA TYR A 119 -10.19 -8.55 18.04
C TYR A 119 -10.16 -9.19 19.43
N ARG A 120 -10.00 -8.36 20.46
CA ARG A 120 -10.05 -8.77 21.87
C ARG A 120 -10.92 -7.78 22.63
N ASP A 121 -11.51 -8.25 23.72
CA ASP A 121 -12.25 -7.37 24.62
C ASP A 121 -11.32 -6.28 25.14
N THR A 122 -11.72 -5.03 24.94
CA THR A 122 -10.93 -3.88 25.37
C THR A 122 -11.56 -3.32 26.63
N GLU A 123 -10.74 -3.33 27.68
CA GLU A 123 -11.13 -2.80 28.97
C GLU A 123 -10.47 -1.45 29.20
N PHE A 124 -11.27 -0.47 29.61
CA PHE A 124 -10.75 0.82 30.06
C PHE A 124 -11.38 1.20 31.37
N THR A 125 -10.52 1.76 32.20
CA THR A 125 -10.83 2.12 33.56
C THR A 125 -10.83 3.63 33.65
N ILE A 126 -11.97 4.21 34.01
CA ILE A 126 -12.10 5.65 34.20
C ILE A 126 -12.23 5.90 35.71
N ARG A 127 -11.32 6.71 36.25
CA ARG A 127 -11.43 7.22 37.63
C ARG A 127 -12.09 8.59 37.60
N PHE A 128 -13.15 8.73 38.39
CA PHE A 128 -13.79 10.03 38.63
C PHE A 128 -13.86 10.27 40.15
N PHE A 129 -13.19 11.33 40.60
CA PHE A 129 -12.94 11.70 42.00
C PHE A 129 -12.27 10.61 42.85
N LEU A 130 -13.00 9.56 43.26
CA LEU A 130 -12.52 8.42 44.07
C LEU A 130 -13.15 7.08 43.67
N ARG A 131 -14.03 7.04 42.66
CA ARG A 131 -14.66 5.81 42.15
C ARG A 131 -14.01 5.37 40.85
N THR A 132 -13.64 4.11 40.80
CA THR A 132 -13.10 3.46 39.60
C THR A 132 -14.23 2.74 38.89
N ARG A 133 -14.57 3.15 37.66
CA ARG A 133 -15.52 2.43 36.81
C ARG A 133 -14.76 1.69 35.71
N ARG A 134 -15.01 0.39 35.58
CA ARG A 134 -14.50 -0.46 34.50
C ARG A 134 -15.55 -0.54 33.41
N TYR A 135 -15.15 -0.24 32.19
CA TYR A 135 -15.96 -0.42 31.00
C TYR A 135 -15.29 -1.48 30.12
N VAL A 136 -16.10 -2.39 29.58
CA VAL A 136 -15.64 -3.44 28.67
C VAL A 136 -16.36 -3.22 27.34
N ILE A 137 -15.60 -3.01 26.27
CA ILE A 137 -16.12 -3.09 24.91
C ILE A 137 -15.79 -4.49 24.40
N SER A 138 -16.83 -5.24 24.02
CA SER A 138 -16.65 -6.58 23.47
C SER A 138 -15.92 -6.53 22.13
N ALA A 139 -15.15 -7.58 21.85
CA ALA A 139 -14.47 -7.79 20.58
C ALA A 139 -15.43 -7.66 19.38
N GLU A 140 -16.67 -8.14 19.53
CA GLU A 140 -17.71 -8.03 18.50
C GLU A 140 -18.09 -6.57 18.18
N LYS A 141 -18.27 -5.74 19.21
CA LYS A 141 -18.56 -4.31 19.03
C LYS A 141 -17.39 -3.58 18.37
N MET A 142 -16.16 -3.94 18.72
CA MET A 142 -14.96 -3.40 18.06
C MET A 142 -14.89 -3.81 16.59
N ARG A 143 -15.14 -5.09 16.30
CA ARG A 143 -15.19 -5.63 14.94
C ARG A 143 -16.22 -4.91 14.09
N GLU A 144 -17.43 -4.70 14.61
CA GLU A 144 -18.47 -3.97 13.90
C GLU A 144 -18.09 -2.50 13.64
N ALA A 145 -17.50 -1.83 14.64
CA ALA A 145 -17.02 -0.47 14.49
C ALA A 145 -15.92 -0.37 13.41
N ASP A 146 -14.94 -1.27 13.43
CA ASP A 146 -13.86 -1.33 12.45
C ASP A 146 -14.37 -1.62 11.04
N ARG A 147 -15.33 -2.53 10.89
CA ARG A 147 -16.00 -2.80 9.61
C ARG A 147 -16.65 -1.53 9.05
N ARG A 148 -17.41 -0.79 9.87
CA ARG A 148 -18.02 0.49 9.45
C ARG A 148 -16.97 1.53 9.07
N ILE A 149 -15.87 1.62 9.82
CA ILE A 149 -14.75 2.53 9.53
C ILE A 149 -14.08 2.15 8.21
N ALA A 150 -13.78 0.87 8.01
CA ALA A 150 -13.14 0.36 6.81
C ALA A 150 -13.99 0.61 5.56
N THR A 151 -15.30 0.36 5.63
CA THR A 151 -16.23 0.67 4.54
C THR A 151 -16.15 2.15 4.15
N ARG A 152 -16.21 3.06 5.13
CA ARG A 152 -16.08 4.51 4.87
C ARG A 152 -14.72 4.88 4.27
N ILE A 153 -13.65 4.24 4.72
CA ILE A 153 -12.30 4.47 4.19
C ILE A 153 -12.24 4.02 2.73
N VAL A 154 -12.75 2.83 2.40
CA VAL A 154 -12.76 2.34 1.02
C VAL A 154 -13.59 3.27 0.13
N GLU A 155 -14.82 3.61 0.51
CA GLU A 155 -15.64 4.56 -0.26
C GLU A 155 -14.91 5.89 -0.51
N LYS A 156 -14.23 6.41 0.52
CA LYS A 156 -13.45 7.65 0.41
C LYS A 156 -12.25 7.49 -0.52
N LEU A 157 -11.56 6.35 -0.48
CA LEU A 157 -10.46 6.05 -1.40
C LEU A 157 -10.97 5.94 -2.83
N MET A 158 -12.06 5.22 -3.08
CA MET A 158 -12.66 5.07 -4.41
C MET A 158 -13.01 6.42 -5.02
N ASN A 159 -13.64 7.31 -4.24
CA ASN A 159 -13.97 8.66 -4.68
C ASN A 159 -12.70 9.50 -4.94
N ARG A 160 -11.74 9.49 -4.00
CA ARG A 160 -10.46 10.24 -4.14
C ARG A 160 -9.64 9.81 -5.36
N LEU A 161 -9.75 8.55 -5.75
CA LEU A 161 -9.03 7.94 -6.87
C LEU A 161 -9.87 7.98 -8.16
N CYS A 162 -10.98 8.73 -8.18
CA CYS A 162 -11.94 8.86 -9.28
C CYS A 162 -12.39 7.51 -9.87
N LEU A 163 -12.49 6.49 -9.02
CA LEU A 163 -12.94 5.16 -9.41
C LEU A 163 -14.46 5.00 -9.38
N TYR A 164 -15.11 5.81 -8.54
CA TYR A 164 -16.54 5.76 -8.28
C TYR A 164 -17.04 7.13 -7.81
N ASP A 165 -18.14 7.62 -8.39
CA ASP A 165 -18.84 8.79 -7.88
C ASP A 165 -20.00 8.35 -6.99
N LYS A 166 -19.87 8.63 -5.68
CA LYS A 166 -20.93 8.34 -4.70
C LYS A 166 -22.18 9.19 -4.92
N LYS A 167 -22.06 10.42 -5.44
CA LYS A 167 -23.21 11.31 -5.65
C LYS A 167 -24.05 10.86 -6.84
N ALA A 168 -23.40 10.46 -7.93
CA ALA A 168 -24.05 9.97 -9.14
C ALA A 168 -24.32 8.46 -9.11
N ASN A 169 -23.84 7.74 -8.10
CA ASN A 169 -23.87 6.27 -8.02
C ASN A 169 -23.36 5.61 -9.31
N SER A 170 -22.32 6.18 -9.90
CA SER A 170 -21.84 5.81 -11.23
C SER A 170 -20.39 5.32 -11.18
N LYS A 171 -20.14 4.21 -11.88
CA LYS A 171 -18.79 3.69 -12.11
C LYS A 171 -18.04 4.67 -13.00
N LEU A 172 -16.89 5.15 -12.53
CA LEU A 172 -16.17 6.19 -13.23
C LEU A 172 -14.94 5.70 -13.97
N PHE A 173 -14.37 4.51 -13.74
CA PHE A 173 -13.03 4.25 -14.25
C PHE A 173 -12.95 3.36 -15.48
N THR A 174 -12.20 3.85 -16.46
CA THR A 174 -11.68 3.05 -17.58
C THR A 174 -10.15 3.11 -17.53
N PRO A 175 -9.46 1.96 -17.42
CA PRO A 175 -8.01 1.93 -17.50
C PRO A 175 -7.57 2.28 -18.93
N VAL A 176 -6.85 3.38 -19.11
CA VAL A 176 -6.33 3.81 -20.42
C VAL A 176 -4.87 3.42 -20.63
N GLY A 177 -4.25 2.82 -19.62
CA GLY A 177 -2.90 2.29 -19.67
C GLY A 177 -2.58 1.51 -18.40
N SER A 178 -1.92 0.37 -18.55
CA SER A 178 -1.52 -0.50 -17.45
C SER A 178 -0.17 -1.12 -17.77
N GLU A 179 0.88 -0.71 -17.06
CA GLU A 179 2.25 -1.15 -17.32
C GLU A 179 2.90 -1.69 -16.06
N ARG A 180 3.60 -2.83 -16.20
CA ARG A 180 4.26 -3.51 -15.08
C ARG A 180 5.72 -3.08 -14.96
N HIS A 181 6.13 -2.72 -13.74
CA HIS A 181 7.46 -2.19 -13.45
C HIS A 181 7.99 -2.75 -12.13
N TYR A 182 9.28 -2.51 -11.86
CA TYR A 182 9.85 -2.58 -10.52
C TYR A 182 9.91 -1.17 -9.92
N ALA A 183 9.56 -1.04 -8.65
CA ALA A 183 9.76 0.19 -7.88
C ALA A 183 10.51 -0.11 -6.58
N LEU A 184 11.26 0.88 -6.10
CA LEU A 184 12.03 0.75 -4.88
C LEU A 184 11.11 0.99 -3.69
N ILE A 185 10.95 0.01 -2.81
CA ILE A 185 10.36 0.25 -1.49
C ILE A 185 11.44 0.62 -0.50
N TYR A 186 11.02 1.36 0.53
CA TYR A 186 11.82 1.65 1.70
C TYR A 186 11.04 1.29 2.97
N ILE A 187 11.74 0.69 3.93
CA ILE A 187 11.17 0.28 5.22
C ILE A 187 12.14 0.71 6.33
N ASP A 188 11.65 1.53 7.26
CA ASP A 188 12.38 1.88 8.49
C ASP A 188 12.57 0.61 9.35
N PRO A 189 13.77 0.34 9.90
CA PRO A 189 14.04 -0.87 10.68
C PRO A 189 13.22 -0.95 11.97
N LEU A 190 12.78 0.19 12.51
CA LEU A 190 11.86 0.24 13.66
C LEU A 190 10.38 0.13 13.24
N LEU A 191 10.11 -0.13 11.96
CA LEU A 191 8.79 -0.26 11.36
C LEU A 191 7.88 0.93 11.68
N ARG A 192 8.44 2.15 11.64
CA ARG A 192 7.68 3.39 11.88
C ARG A 192 7.19 4.04 10.59
N VAL A 193 7.97 3.92 9.52
CA VAL A 193 7.66 4.49 8.22
C VAL A 193 8.03 3.50 7.12
N SER A 194 7.19 3.40 6.10
CA SER A 194 7.51 2.67 4.88
C SER A 194 6.78 3.26 3.69
N GLY A 195 7.25 2.94 2.49
CA GLY A 195 6.63 3.43 1.27
C GLY A 195 7.39 3.06 0.01
N ILE A 196 7.12 3.82 -1.04
CA ILE A 196 7.74 3.68 -2.36
C ILE A 196 8.56 4.93 -2.68
N ALA A 197 9.78 4.75 -3.14
CA ALA A 197 10.65 5.80 -3.65
C ALA A 197 10.55 5.89 -5.18
N ILE A 198 10.30 7.10 -5.70
CA ILE A 198 10.20 7.40 -7.13
C ILE A 198 10.86 8.75 -7.41
N GLY A 199 11.92 8.76 -8.22
CA GLY A 199 12.72 9.95 -8.48
C GLY A 199 13.18 10.60 -7.17
N LYS A 200 12.78 11.86 -6.96
CA LYS A 200 13.04 12.63 -5.72
C LYS A 200 11.83 12.67 -4.76
N HIS A 201 11.00 11.64 -4.79
CA HIS A 201 9.77 11.57 -3.99
C HIS A 201 9.70 10.29 -3.16
N LEU A 202 9.18 10.44 -1.95
CA LEU A 202 8.84 9.37 -1.02
C LEU A 202 7.32 9.32 -0.89
N ILE A 203 6.71 8.20 -1.25
CA ILE A 203 5.28 7.98 -1.18
C ILE A 203 5.00 7.03 -0.02
N GLU A 204 4.52 7.56 1.11
CA GLU A 204 4.28 6.77 2.31
C GLU A 204 3.11 5.78 2.13
N VAL A 205 3.32 4.54 2.53
CA VAL A 205 2.35 3.44 2.46
C VAL A 205 2.27 2.76 3.82
N LYS A 206 1.56 3.38 4.77
CA LYS A 206 1.36 2.85 6.14
C LYS A 206 0.86 1.39 6.18
N THR A 207 0.10 0.99 5.16
CA THR A 207 -0.41 -0.39 5.02
C THR A 207 0.72 -1.43 4.98
N TYR A 208 1.87 -1.13 4.36
CA TYR A 208 3.00 -2.05 4.33
C TYR A 208 3.44 -2.48 5.73
N LEU A 209 3.55 -1.54 6.68
CA LEU A 209 3.96 -1.87 8.06
C LEU A 209 3.01 -2.86 8.72
N LYS A 210 1.70 -2.70 8.50
CA LYS A 210 0.69 -3.61 9.03
C LYS A 210 0.81 -5.00 8.41
N LEU A 211 0.99 -5.07 7.10
CA LEU A 211 1.12 -6.33 6.37
C LEU A 211 2.42 -7.06 6.72
N ILE A 212 3.55 -6.35 6.78
CA ILE A 212 4.85 -6.93 7.15
C ILE A 212 4.77 -7.60 8.52
N LYS A 213 4.24 -6.88 9.52
CA LYS A 213 4.07 -7.41 10.89
C LYS A 213 3.12 -8.59 10.93
N LYS A 214 1.99 -8.51 10.23
CA LYS A 214 0.96 -9.56 10.27
C LYS A 214 1.44 -10.88 9.65
N TYR A 215 2.22 -10.80 8.58
CA TYR A 215 2.70 -11.96 7.84
C TYR A 215 4.15 -12.34 8.18
N ASN A 216 4.73 -11.76 9.24
CA ASN A 216 6.12 -12.00 9.69
C ASN A 216 7.15 -11.89 8.55
N LEU A 217 7.00 -10.88 7.70
CA LEU A 217 7.81 -10.70 6.49
C LEU A 217 9.10 -9.91 6.78
N GLU A 218 9.42 -9.61 8.04
CA GLU A 218 10.63 -8.85 8.39
C GLU A 218 11.88 -9.52 7.83
N LYS A 219 11.91 -10.87 7.83
CA LYS A 219 13.00 -11.69 7.27
C LYS A 219 13.22 -11.51 5.77
N LEU A 220 12.16 -11.25 5.00
CA LEU A 220 12.28 -11.00 3.56
C LEU A 220 12.99 -9.67 3.27
N PHE A 221 12.86 -8.74 4.21
CA PHE A 221 13.40 -7.40 4.18
C PHE A 221 14.68 -7.25 5.02
N SER A 222 15.06 -8.23 5.82
CA SER A 222 16.33 -8.19 6.56
C SER A 222 17.43 -8.82 5.72
N VAL A 223 18.05 -8.03 4.84
CA VAL A 223 19.40 -8.33 4.32
C VAL A 223 20.18 -7.01 4.17
N GLU A 224 21.35 -7.04 4.81
CA GLU A 224 22.50 -6.13 4.86
C GLU A 224 22.30 -4.61 4.77
N PRO A 225 22.79 -3.83 5.77
CA PRO A 225 23.00 -2.40 5.61
C PRO A 225 23.80 -2.12 4.34
N LEU A 226 23.43 -1.04 3.64
CA LEU A 226 24.09 -0.52 2.42
C LEU A 226 25.58 -0.16 2.58
N GLU A 227 26.23 -0.56 3.68
CA GLU A 227 27.63 -0.30 3.99
C GLU A 227 28.60 -1.23 3.23
N HIS A 228 28.13 -2.37 2.68
CA HIS A 228 29.01 -3.36 2.04
C HIS A 228 28.91 -3.51 0.51
N SER A 229 27.96 -2.86 -0.17
CA SER A 229 27.77 -3.03 -1.62
C SER A 229 28.49 -1.98 -2.49
N LEU A 230 29.44 -1.22 -1.92
CA LEU A 230 30.33 -0.34 -2.68
C LEU A 230 31.75 -0.91 -2.67
N GLY A 231 31.94 -1.94 -3.50
CA GLY A 231 33.24 -2.18 -4.10
C GLY A 231 33.68 -0.92 -4.84
N THR A 232 34.93 -0.55 -4.60
CA THR A 232 35.65 0.58 -5.20
C THR A 232 35.52 0.65 -6.72
N PRO A 233 35.50 1.86 -7.31
CA PRO A 233 35.59 2.02 -8.75
C PRO A 233 36.96 1.51 -9.22
N HIS A 234 36.96 0.56 -10.17
CA HIS A 234 38.07 0.31 -11.08
C HIS A 234 37.70 0.86 -12.45
#